data_AF-A0A354JVV5-F1
#
_entry.id   AF-A0A354JVV5-F1
#
_cell.length_a   1.000
_cell.length_b   1.000
_cell.length_c   1.000
_cell.angle_alpha   90.00
_cell.angle_beta   90.00
_cell.angle_gamma   90.00
#
_symmetry.space_group_name_H-M   'P 1'
#
loop_
_entity.id
_entity.type
_entity.pdbx_description
1 polymer ?
#
loop_
_entity_poly.entity_id
_entity_poly.type
_entity_poly.pdbx_seq_one_letter_code
_entity_poly.pdbx_strand_id
1 'polypeptide(L)'
;MDRQPKEHILHFWTRNLVESPAAFSFNLLLLLSLGTLYSFKVIQSPVILLIFGIITPVIQTVCLYYMSGISLQNILPSILQKKSGRILLALLDCSIITLLGFLIYRGILNFLFFRLLQTVILPVLYLVMLRALLMAEQN
;
A
#
# COMPACT_ATOMS: atom_id res chain seq x y z
N MET A 1 -22.71 17.95 23.90
CA MET A 1 -21.57 17.07 23.57
C MET A 1 -21.72 16.68 22.11
N ASP A 2 -21.12 17.47 21.22
CA ASP A 2 -21.13 17.18 19.79
C ASP A 2 -20.37 15.87 19.53
N ARG A 3 -21.09 14.84 19.09
CA ARG A 3 -20.45 13.59 18.64
C ARG A 3 -19.89 13.88 17.25
N GLN A 4 -18.64 14.32 17.18
CA GLN A 4 -17.94 14.33 15.90
C GLN A 4 -18.00 12.92 15.29
N PRO A 5 -18.34 12.79 14.00
CA PRO A 5 -18.44 11.49 13.36
C PRO A 5 -17.09 10.77 13.49
N LYS A 6 -17.09 9.54 13.99
CA LYS A 6 -15.88 8.72 14.10
C LYS A 6 -15.30 8.55 12.70
N GLU A 7 -14.14 9.15 12.46
CA GLU A 7 -13.39 8.99 11.21
C GLU A 7 -13.13 7.51 10.96
N HIS A 8 -13.36 7.06 9.72
CA HIS A 8 -13.13 5.66 9.36
C HIS A 8 -11.64 5.35 9.46
N ILE A 9 -11.27 4.23 10.08
CA ILE A 9 -9.86 3.91 10.39
C ILE A 9 -8.95 3.93 9.15
N LEU A 10 -9.46 3.54 7.98
CA LEU A 10 -8.69 3.56 6.72
C LEU A 10 -8.42 4.98 6.21
N HIS A 11 -9.35 5.91 6.46
CA HIS A 11 -9.15 7.32 6.16
C HIS A 11 -8.08 7.92 7.07
N PHE A 12 -8.16 7.61 8.38
CA PHE A 12 -7.14 7.99 9.36
C PHE A 12 -5.73 7.48 8.98
N TRP A 13 -5.60 6.21 8.57
CA TRP A 13 -4.32 5.68 8.11
C TRP A 13 -3.82 6.36 6.85
N THR A 14 -4.70 6.58 5.86
CA THR A 14 -4.34 7.29 4.63
C THR A 14 -3.78 8.67 4.96
N ARG A 15 -4.46 9.45 5.81
CA ARG A 15 -3.99 10.77 6.24
C ARG A 15 -2.61 10.73 6.90
N ASN A 16 -2.42 9.84 7.87
CA ASN A 16 -1.11 9.70 8.52
C ASN A 16 0.01 9.26 7.57
N LEU A 17 -0.31 8.47 6.55
CA LEU A 17 0.67 7.99 5.57
C LEU A 17 1.07 9.08 4.56
N VAL A 18 0.14 9.94 4.12
CA VAL A 18 0.37 10.79 2.94
C VAL A 18 -0.09 12.26 3.02
N GLU A 19 -0.86 12.68 4.03
CA GLU A 19 -1.45 14.04 4.12
C GLU A 19 -0.37 15.11 4.24
N SER A 20 0.49 15.03 5.26
CA SER A 20 1.56 16.01 5.41
C SER A 20 2.70 15.74 4.42
N PRO A 21 3.28 16.78 3.77
CA PRO A 21 4.45 16.61 2.91
C PRO A 21 5.61 15.91 3.63
N ALA A 22 5.82 16.24 4.91
CA ALA A 22 6.86 15.63 5.72
C ALA A 22 6.64 14.12 5.95
N ALA A 23 5.42 13.70 6.32
CA ALA A 23 5.10 12.28 6.51
C ALA A 23 5.23 11.50 5.20
N PHE A 24 4.74 12.05 4.09
CA PHE A 24 4.89 11.43 2.78
C PHE A 24 6.36 11.26 2.39
N SER A 25 7.17 12.32 2.50
CA SER A 25 8.60 12.27 2.19
C SER A 25 9.36 11.28 3.09
N PHE A 26 9.04 11.25 4.39
CA PHE A 26 9.64 10.30 5.32
C PHE A 26 9.29 8.85 4.95
N ASN A 27 8.01 8.55 4.74
CA ASN A 27 7.56 7.21 4.34
C ASN A 27 8.17 6.79 3.00
N LEU A 28 8.23 7.70 2.03
CA LEU A 28 8.84 7.45 0.73
C LEU A 28 10.33 7.13 0.86
N LEU A 29 11.08 7.94 1.61
CA LEU A 29 12.51 7.73 1.83
C LEU A 29 12.78 6.42 2.57
N LEU A 30 11.94 6.09 3.56
CA LEU A 30 12.04 4.87 4.33
C LEU A 30 11.79 3.63 3.46
N LEU A 31 10.76 3.65 2.60
CA LEU A 31 10.50 2.59 1.63
C LEU A 31 11.64 2.43 0.62
N LEU A 32 12.12 3.54 0.05
CA LEU A 32 13.21 3.53 -0.93
C LEU A 32 14.50 2.99 -0.31
N SER A 33 14.86 3.43 0.89
CA SER A 33 16.11 3.02 1.54
C SER A 33 16.08 1.56 1.97
N LEU A 34 15.14 1.17 2.84
CA LEU A 34 15.09 -0.18 3.40
C LEU A 34 14.74 -1.24 2.36
N GLY A 35 13.84 -0.93 1.43
CA GLY A 35 13.51 -1.82 0.32
C GLY A 35 14.68 -2.02 -0.64
N THR A 36 15.44 -0.97 -0.94
CA THR A 36 16.66 -1.09 -1.79
C THR A 36 17.73 -1.92 -1.08
N LEU A 37 18.02 -1.63 0.19
CA LEU A 37 19.00 -2.37 0.98
C LEU A 37 18.66 -3.86 1.06
N TYR A 38 17.38 -4.20 1.24
CA TYR A 38 16.92 -5.59 1.19
C TYR A 38 17.07 -6.21 -0.20
N SER A 39 16.66 -5.49 -1.24
CA SER A 39 16.64 -6.00 -2.61
C SER A 39 18.03 -6.31 -3.16
N PHE A 40 19.01 -5.48 -2.84
CA PHE A 40 20.42 -5.69 -3.18
C PHE A 40 21.14 -6.65 -2.23
N LYS A 41 20.43 -7.28 -1.30
CA LYS A 41 20.97 -8.23 -0.33
C LYS A 41 22.02 -7.61 0.61
N VAL A 42 22.00 -6.29 0.81
CA VAL A 42 22.86 -5.61 1.80
C VAL A 42 22.38 -5.93 3.22
N ILE A 43 21.05 -5.95 3.43
CA ILE A 43 20.43 -6.35 4.70
C ILE A 43 19.35 -7.39 4.42
N GLN A 44 19.61 -8.66 4.74
CA GLN A 44 18.72 -9.78 4.44
C GLN A 44 17.87 -10.22 5.64
N SER A 45 17.23 -9.27 6.31
CA SER A 45 16.38 -9.60 7.47
C SER A 45 14.98 -10.05 7.01
N PRO A 46 14.48 -11.22 7.46
CA PRO A 46 13.10 -11.63 7.24
C PRO A 46 12.08 -10.61 7.76
N VAL A 47 12.44 -9.85 8.80
CA VAL A 47 11.60 -8.79 9.36
C VAL A 47 11.41 -7.64 8.38
N ILE A 48 12.46 -7.28 7.63
CA ILE A 48 12.38 -6.23 6.60
C ILE A 48 11.47 -6.69 5.47
N LEU A 49 11.59 -7.95 5.01
CA LEU A 49 10.68 -8.51 4.02
C LEU A 49 9.24 -8.52 4.52
N LEU A 50 9.01 -8.92 5.77
CA LEU A 50 7.66 -8.99 6.34
C LEU A 50 7.02 -7.60 6.42
N ILE A 51 7.74 -6.60 6.94
CA ILE A 51 7.22 -5.25 7.10
C ILE A 51 7.04 -4.58 5.73
N PHE A 52 8.12 -4.47 4.95
CA PHE A 52 8.13 -3.67 3.72
C PHE A 52 7.61 -4.41 2.50
N GLY A 53 7.74 -5.73 2.49
CA GLY A 53 7.27 -6.57 1.40
C GLY A 53 5.87 -7.12 1.60
N ILE A 54 5.31 -7.14 2.82
CA ILE A 54 3.97 -7.72 3.05
C ILE A 54 3.06 -6.76 3.79
N ILE A 55 3.37 -6.41 5.03
CA ILE A 55 2.45 -5.66 5.91
C ILE A 55 2.15 -4.28 5.33
N THR A 56 3.16 -3.49 5.00
CA THR A 56 3.00 -2.14 4.44
C THR A 56 2.22 -2.15 3.13
N PRO A 57 2.59 -2.93 2.09
CA PRO A 57 1.83 -2.96 0.85
C PRO A 57 0.40 -3.46 1.06
N VAL A 58 0.13 -4.43 1.95
CA VAL A 58 -1.23 -4.88 2.29
C VAL A 58 -2.07 -3.74 2.88
N ILE A 59 -1.53 -3.00 3.87
CA ILE A 59 -2.22 -1.85 4.47
C ILE A 59 -2.51 -0.79 3.39
N GLN A 60 -1.52 -0.49 2.55
CA GLN A 60 -1.67 0.49 1.48
C GLN A 60 -2.71 0.05 0.44
N THR A 61 -2.74 -1.22 0.04
CA THR A 61 -3.76 -1.78 -0.85
C THR A 61 -5.16 -1.59 -0.27
N VAL A 62 -5.38 -1.95 1.00
CA VAL A 62 -6.69 -1.78 1.64
C VAL A 62 -7.10 -0.30 1.68
N CYS A 63 -6.16 0.60 2.00
CA CYS A 63 -6.41 2.04 1.97
C CYS A 63 -6.75 2.52 0.55
N LEU A 64 -6.04 2.06 -0.48
CA LEU A 64 -6.26 2.45 -1.87
C LEU A 64 -7.66 2.08 -2.35
N TYR A 65 -8.11 0.85 -2.11
CA TYR A 65 -9.44 0.41 -2.50
C TYR A 65 -10.56 1.13 -1.74
N TYR A 66 -10.30 1.51 -0.48
CA TYR A 66 -11.21 2.35 0.29
C TYR A 66 -11.31 3.76 -0.31
N MET A 67 -10.17 4.45 -0.47
CA MET A 67 -10.11 5.82 -1.01
C MET A 67 -10.62 5.90 -2.44
N SER A 68 -10.34 4.90 -3.28
CA SER A 68 -10.87 4.84 -4.66
C SER A 68 -12.40 4.78 -4.68
N GLY A 69 -13.02 4.16 -3.67
CA GLY A 69 -14.48 4.14 -3.53
C GLY A 69 -15.08 5.49 -3.12
N ILE A 70 -14.28 6.42 -2.59
CA ILE A 70 -14.68 7.77 -2.21
C ILE A 70 -14.40 8.72 -3.39
N SER A 71 -13.15 8.78 -3.85
CA SER A 71 -12.69 9.79 -4.82
C SER A 71 -13.01 9.45 -6.27
N LEU A 72 -13.14 8.16 -6.64
CA LEU A 72 -13.26 7.71 -8.05
C LEU A 72 -14.58 6.98 -8.34
N GLN A 73 -15.58 7.08 -7.46
CA GLN A 73 -16.81 6.29 -7.57
C GLN A 73 -17.51 6.44 -8.94
N ASN A 74 -17.46 7.62 -9.54
CA ASN A 74 -18.14 7.92 -10.80
C ASN A 74 -17.35 7.51 -12.06
N ILE A 75 -16.05 7.24 -11.93
CA ILE A 75 -15.15 6.90 -13.05
C ILE A 75 -14.92 5.38 -13.11
N LEU A 76 -15.08 4.69 -11.98
CA LEU A 76 -14.90 3.25 -11.89
C LEU A 76 -15.96 2.48 -12.71
N PRO A 77 -15.59 1.37 -13.38
CA PRO A 77 -16.56 0.48 -14.01
C PRO A 77 -17.54 -0.09 -12.97
N SER A 78 -18.77 -0.40 -13.40
CA SER A 78 -19.90 -0.77 -12.53
C SER A 78 -19.62 -1.92 -11.55
N ILE A 79 -18.72 -2.83 -11.90
CA ILE A 79 -18.26 -3.93 -11.04
C ILE A 79 -17.44 -3.41 -9.84
N LEU A 80 -16.62 -2.37 -10.05
CA LEU A 80 -15.78 -1.72 -9.04
C LEU A 80 -16.52 -0.63 -8.25
N GLN A 81 -17.67 -0.17 -8.75
CA GLN A 81 -18.54 0.73 -7.99
C GLN A 81 -19.21 0.03 -6.80
N LYS A 82 -19.46 -1.28 -6.91
CA LYS A 82 -20.01 -2.07 -5.81
C LYS A 82 -18.96 -2.29 -4.72
N LYS A 83 -19.35 -2.06 -3.46
CA LYS A 83 -18.50 -2.29 -2.28
C LYS A 83 -17.93 -3.72 -2.24
N SER A 84 -18.74 -4.71 -2.57
CA SER A 84 -18.33 -6.12 -2.60
C SER A 84 -17.24 -6.40 -3.63
N GLY A 85 -17.34 -5.80 -4.84
CA GLY A 85 -16.34 -5.95 -5.89
C GLY A 85 -14.98 -5.39 -5.47
N ARG A 86 -14.96 -4.20 -4.86
CA ARG A 86 -13.72 -3.59 -4.33
C ARG A 86 -13.09 -4.42 -3.22
N ILE A 87 -13.90 -4.94 -2.30
CA ILE A 87 -13.39 -5.81 -1.21
C ILE A 87 -12.78 -7.08 -1.79
N LEU A 88 -13.44 -7.73 -2.75
CA LEU A 88 -12.94 -8.94 -3.37
C LEU A 88 -11.58 -8.72 -4.06
N LEU A 89 -11.44 -7.62 -4.81
CA LEU A 89 -10.20 -7.26 -5.47
C LEU A 89 -9.09 -6.88 -4.50
N ALA A 90 -9.41 -6.12 -3.45
CA ALA A 90 -8.46 -5.83 -2.39
C ALA A 90 -7.93 -7.13 -1.74
N LEU A 91 -8.82 -8.10 -1.48
CA LEU A 91 -8.43 -9.39 -0.93
C LEU A 91 -7.55 -10.20 -1.91
N LEU A 92 -7.90 -10.18 -3.20
CA LEU A 92 -7.10 -10.83 -4.24
C LEU A 92 -5.68 -10.23 -4.29
N ASP A 93 -5.57 -8.91 -4.37
CA ASP A 93 -4.27 -8.21 -4.41
C ASP A 93 -3.46 -8.47 -3.13
N CYS A 94 -4.10 -8.40 -1.95
CA CYS A 94 -3.46 -8.74 -0.68
C CYS A 94 -2.96 -10.19 -0.66
N SER A 95 -3.70 -11.13 -1.22
CA SER A 95 -3.28 -12.54 -1.32
C SER A 95 -2.08 -12.71 -2.25
N ILE A 96 -2.05 -11.99 -3.39
CA ILE A 96 -0.94 -12.00 -4.34
C ILE A 96 0.32 -11.40 -3.68
N ILE A 97 0.18 -10.24 -3.03
CA ILE A 97 1.28 -9.59 -2.30
C ILE A 97 1.85 -10.54 -1.24
N THR A 98 0.99 -11.16 -0.44
CA THR A 98 1.41 -12.10 0.62
C THR A 98 2.10 -13.33 0.03
N LEU A 99 1.55 -13.90 -1.04
CA LEU A 99 2.13 -15.06 -1.73
C LEU A 99 3.50 -14.73 -2.32
N LEU A 100 3.66 -13.59 -2.98
CA LEU A 100 4.95 -13.15 -3.51
C LEU A 100 5.99 -12.98 -2.41
N GLY A 101 5.63 -12.31 -1.32
CA GLY A 101 6.50 -12.16 -0.14
C GLY A 101 6.92 -13.52 0.43
N PHE A 102 5.99 -14.47 0.54
CA PHE A 102 6.29 -15.82 1.00
C PHE A 102 7.21 -16.60 0.05
N LEU A 103 7.01 -16.49 -1.26
CA LEU A 103 7.88 -17.13 -2.26
C LEU A 103 9.29 -16.55 -2.27
N ILE A 104 9.44 -15.25 -2.00
CA ILE A 104 10.75 -14.60 -1.79
C ILE A 104 11.40 -15.14 -0.51
N TYR A 105 10.64 -15.23 0.59
CA TYR A 105 11.12 -15.77 1.86
C TYR A 105 11.64 -17.22 1.73
N ARG A 106 10.91 -18.06 0.98
CA ARG A 106 11.31 -19.45 0.68
C ARG A 106 12.48 -19.56 -0.30
N GLY A 107 12.92 -18.46 -0.90
CA GLY A 107 13.99 -18.45 -1.90
C GLY A 107 13.58 -18.91 -3.29
N ILE A 108 12.29 -19.20 -3.53
CA ILE A 108 11.76 -19.64 -4.83
C ILE A 108 11.82 -18.48 -5.85
N LEU A 109 11.43 -17.27 -5.42
CA LEU A 109 11.49 -16.04 -6.24
C LEU A 109 12.66 -15.14 -5.82
N ASN A 110 13.87 -15.70 -5.69
CA ASN A 110 15.05 -14.97 -5.20
C ASN A 110 15.80 -14.14 -6.26
N PHE A 111 15.07 -13.50 -7.18
CA PHE A 111 15.65 -12.61 -8.19
C PHE A 111 15.58 -11.15 -7.74
N LEU A 112 16.55 -10.33 -8.18
CA LEU A 112 16.59 -8.90 -7.85
C LEU A 112 15.28 -8.20 -8.21
N PHE A 113 14.74 -8.49 -9.40
CA PHE A 113 13.48 -7.94 -9.87
C PHE A 113 12.33 -8.17 -8.88
N PHE A 114 12.10 -9.41 -8.43
CA PHE A 114 11.00 -9.70 -7.51
C PHE A 114 11.20 -9.06 -6.12
N ARG A 115 12.45 -8.99 -5.63
CA ARG A 115 12.72 -8.29 -4.36
C ARG A 115 12.45 -6.79 -4.49
N LEU A 116 12.90 -6.15 -5.58
CA LEU A 116 12.65 -4.73 -5.85
C LEU A 116 11.16 -4.46 -6.05
N LEU A 117 10.48 -5.31 -6.82
CA LEU A 117 9.05 -5.21 -7.08
C LEU A 117 8.29 -5.21 -5.75
N GLN A 118 8.59 -6.18 -4.89
CA GLN A 118 7.86 -6.40 -3.64
C GLN A 118 8.17 -5.35 -2.57
N THR A 119 9.43 -4.95 -2.41
CA THR A 119 9.86 -4.12 -1.27
C THR A 119 10.05 -2.65 -1.60
N VAL A 120 10.06 -2.27 -2.88
CA VAL A 120 10.26 -0.89 -3.34
C VAL A 120 9.14 -0.46 -4.27
N ILE A 121 9.01 -1.10 -5.43
CA ILE A 121 8.17 -0.60 -6.52
C ILE A 121 6.70 -0.58 -6.10
N LEU A 122 6.14 -1.70 -5.63
CA LEU A 122 4.73 -1.76 -5.22
C LEU A 122 4.44 -0.81 -4.04
N PRO A 123 5.19 -0.83 -2.92
CA PRO A 123 4.91 0.08 -1.80
C PRO A 123 5.02 1.56 -2.17
N VAL A 124 6.00 1.94 -3.01
CA VAL A 124 6.18 3.33 -3.46
C VAL A 124 5.04 3.76 -4.38
N LEU A 125 4.67 2.93 -5.36
CA LEU A 125 3.54 3.22 -6.25
C LEU A 125 2.26 3.38 -5.45
N TYR A 126 2.00 2.50 -4.49
CA TYR A 126 0.80 2.57 -3.66
C TYR A 126 0.78 3.82 -2.78
N LEU A 127 1.92 4.20 -2.20
CA LEU A 127 2.02 5.44 -1.42
C LEU A 127 1.76 6.68 -2.28
N VAL A 128 2.31 6.73 -3.50
CA VAL A 128 2.08 7.84 -4.45
C VAL A 128 0.61 7.91 -4.86
N MET A 129 0.00 6.76 -5.17
CA MET A 129 -1.43 6.69 -5.53
C MET A 129 -2.33 7.12 -4.37
N LEU A 130 -2.02 6.74 -3.12
CA LEU A 130 -2.77 7.19 -1.95
C LEU A 130 -2.73 8.71 -1.81
N ARG A 131 -1.56 9.33 -2.02
CA ARG A 131 -1.41 10.79 -2.00
C ARG A 131 -2.27 11.45 -3.09
N ALA A 132 -2.23 10.91 -4.31
CA ALA A 132 -3.02 11.42 -5.42
C ALA A 132 -4.52 11.35 -5.15
N LEU A 133 -5.03 10.23 -4.62
CA LEU A 133 -6.44 10.05 -4.29
C LEU A 133 -6.89 10.99 -3.16
N LEU A 134 -6.07 11.16 -2.12
CA LEU A 134 -6.38 12.09 -1.03
C LEU A 134 -6.45 13.55 -1.53
N MET A 135 -5.53 13.94 -2.43
CA MET A 135 -5.59 15.27 -3.06
C MET A 135 -6.80 15.45 -3.97
N ALA A 136 -7.23 14.39 -4.67
CA ALA A 136 -8.41 14.41 -5.51
C ALA A 136 -9.72 14.47 -4.72
N GLU A 137 -9.74 13.98 -3.47
CA GLU A 137 -10.90 14.12 -2.58
C GLU A 137 -11.05 15.54 -2.02
N GLN A 138 -9.95 16.27 -1.86
CA GLN A 138 -9.93 17.62 -1.30
C GLN A 138 -10.28 18.72 -2.32
N ASN A 139 -10.30 18.40 -3.61
CA ASN A 139 -10.63 19.31 -4.71
C ASN A 139 -12.07 19.08 -5.20
#